data_AF-A0A699T2Z6-F1
#
_entry.id   AF-A0A699T2Z6-F1
#
_cell.length_a   1.000
_cell.length_b   1.000
_cell.length_c   1.000
_cell.angle_alpha   90.00
_cell.angle_beta   90.00
_cell.angle_gamma   90.00
#
_symmetry.space_group_name_H-M   'P 1'
#
loop_
_entity.id
_entity.type
_entity.pdbx_description
1 polymer ?
#
loop_
_entity_poly.entity_id
_entity_poly.type
_entity_poly.pdbx_seq_one_letter_code
_entity_poly.pdbx_strand_id
1 'polypeptide(L)' 'MRIDELYKFSDGMLNDVRNALDDRLKGIMMQYLPTTIWRKRDKDRAAAMIQAIDKILKTRRIMRSLE' A
#
# COMPACT_ATOMS: atom_id res chain seq x y z
N MET A 1 -8.87 6.62 -1.26
CA MET A 1 -7.97 6.21 -2.35
C MET A 1 -8.59 5.05 -3.10
N ARG A 2 -8.77 5.15 -4.43
CA ARG A 2 -9.20 4.02 -5.27
C ARG A 2 -7.96 3.31 -5.84
N ILE A 3 -8.09 2.00 -6.08
CA ILE A 3 -7.02 1.17 -6.65
C ILE A 3 -6.64 1.63 -8.06
N ASP A 4 -7.62 2.10 -8.84
CA ASP A 4 -7.44 2.60 -10.21
C ASP A 4 -6.50 3.81 -10.28
N GLU A 5 -6.48 4.64 -9.23
CA GLU A 5 -5.61 5.82 -9.15
C GLU A 5 -4.15 5.47 -8.82
N LEU A 6 -3.89 4.25 -8.32
CA LEU A 6 -2.53 3.80 -7.96
C LEU A 6 -1.58 3.79 -9.17
N TYR A 7 -2.10 3.56 -10.37
CA TYR A 7 -1.29 3.53 -11.58
C TYR A 7 -0.69 4.90 -11.95
N LYS A 8 -1.25 6.01 -11.45
CA LYS A 8 -0.72 7.36 -11.70
C LYS A 8 0.44 7.74 -10.78
N PHE A 9 0.65 6.99 -9.69
CA PHE A 9 1.70 7.28 -8.73
C PHE A 9 3.04 6.69 -9.16
N SER A 10 4.12 7.41 -8.83
CA SER A 10 5.50 6.95 -9.04
C SER A 10 5.84 5.77 -8.12
N ASP A 11 6.82 4.98 -8.52
CA ASP A 11 7.31 3.80 -7.78
C ASP A 11 7.67 4.15 -6.32
N GLY A 12 8.38 5.26 -6.10
CA GLY A 12 8.76 5.74 -4.77
C GLY A 12 7.56 6.07 -3.87
N MET A 13 6.53 6.72 -4.43
CA MET A 13 5.32 7.04 -3.66
C MET A 13 4.48 5.80 -3.38
N LEU A 14 4.43 4.84 -4.31
CA LEU A 14 3.79 3.54 -4.10
C LEU A 14 4.49 2.75 -2.99
N ASN A 15 5.82 2.78 -2.93
CA ASN A 15 6.58 2.09 -1.89
C ASN A 15 6.37 2.73 -0.50
N ASP A 16 6.32 4.06 -0.43
CA ASP A 16 6.03 4.80 0.81
C ASP A 16 4.63 4.50 1.34
N VAL A 17 3.61 4.54 0.47
CA VAL A 17 2.22 4.19 0.81
C VAL A 17 2.09 2.73 1.25
N ARG A 18 2.79 1.80 0.56
CA ARG A 18 2.85 0.39 0.96
C ARG A 18 3.44 0.25 2.36
N ASN A 19 4.55 0.94 2.65
CA ASN A 19 5.23 0.86 3.94
C ASN A 19 4.34 1.42 5.07
N ALA A 20 3.69 2.56 4.84
CA ALA A 20 2.77 3.15 5.82
C ALA A 20 1.55 2.25 6.10
N LEU A 21 1.02 1.55 5.08
CA LEU A 21 -0.06 0.59 5.26
C LEU A 21 0.39 -0.69 5.97
N ASP A 22 1.57 -1.22 5.65
CA ASP A 22 2.17 -2.39 6.29
C ASP A 22 2.48 -2.13 7.77
N ASP A 23 3.07 -0.97 8.07
CA ASP A 23 3.35 -0.54 9.43
C ASP A 23 2.05 -0.41 10.25
N ARG A 24 1.00 0.17 9.64
CA ARG A 24 -0.33 0.29 10.26
C ARG A 24 -1.01 -1.07 10.48
N LEU A 25 -0.73 -2.07 9.63
CA LEU A 25 -1.17 -3.45 9.84
C LEU A 25 -0.39 -4.17 10.94
N LYS A 26 0.93 -3.95 11.00
CA LYS A 26 1.81 -4.46 12.05
C LYS A 26 1.60 -3.75 13.39
N GLY A 27 0.86 -2.63 13.40
CA GLY A 27 0.54 -1.85 14.58
C GLY A 27 1.74 -1.04 15.10
N ILE A 28 2.77 -0.84 14.29
CA ILE A 28 4.06 -0.30 14.71
C ILE A 28 3.99 1.24 14.89
N MET A 29 3.23 1.97 14.08
CA MET A 29 3.01 3.42 14.19
C MET A 29 1.83 3.80 15.11
N MET A 30 1.69 3.14 16.27
CA MET A 30 0.80 3.61 17.34
C MET A 30 1.42 4.79 18.11
N GLN A 31 1.82 5.87 17.44
CA GLN A 31 2.13 7.16 18.10
C GLN A 31 1.64 8.42 17.37
N TYR A 32 1.12 8.34 16.13
CA TYR A 32 0.72 9.54 15.37
C TYR A 32 -0.74 9.58 14.90
N LEU A 33 -1.52 8.52 15.13
CA LEU A 33 -2.93 8.47 14.75
C LEU A 33 -3.79 8.08 15.96
N PRO A 34 -4.83 8.86 16.31
CA PRO A 34 -5.79 8.44 17.32
C PRO A 34 -6.36 7.10 16.85
N THR A 35 -6.28 6.12 17.74
CA THR A 35 -6.70 4.72 17.63
C THR A 35 -8.15 4.63 17.14
N THR A 36 -8.33 4.83 15.83
CA THR A 36 -9.58 4.55 15.15
C THR A 36 -9.74 3.05 15.27
N ILE A 37 -10.84 2.61 15.88
CA ILE A 37 -11.23 1.22 16.04
C ILE A 37 -11.15 0.54 14.66
N TRP A 38 -10.01 -0.08 14.37
CA TRP A 38 -9.75 -0.74 13.10
C TRP A 38 -10.59 -2.01 13.08
N ARG A 39 -11.76 -1.95 12.42
CA ARG A 39 -12.59 -3.13 12.24
C ARG A 39 -11.87 -4.10 11.31
N LYS A 40 -12.19 -5.38 11.43
CA LYS A 40 -11.61 -6.45 10.59
C LYS A 40 -11.66 -6.12 9.08
N ARG A 41 -12.69 -5.39 8.65
CA ARG A 41 -12.88 -4.91 7.27
C ARG A 41 -11.87 -3.83 6.85
N ASP A 42 -11.41 -2.96 7.74
CA ASP A 42 -10.39 -1.94 7.44
C ASP A 42 -9.01 -2.59 7.23
N LYS A 43 -8.70 -3.62 8.05
CA LYS A 43 -7.50 -4.46 7.87
C LYS A 43 -7.50 -5.17 6.52
N ASP A 44 -8.62 -5.78 6.17
CA ASP A 44 -8.80 -6.48 4.90
C ASP A 44 -8.63 -5.54 3.69
N ARG A 45 -9.22 -4.34 3.78
CA ARG A 45 -9.06 -3.30 2.75
C ARG A 45 -7.61 -2.81 2.62
N ALA A 46 -6.90 -2.63 3.73
CA ALA A 46 -5.49 -2.24 3.71
C ALA A 46 -4.61 -3.34 3.08
N ALA A 47 -4.87 -4.61 3.42
CA ALA A 47 -4.18 -5.74 2.80
C ALA A 47 -4.43 -5.81 1.29
N ALA A 48 -5.67 -5.58 0.83
CA ALA A 48 -6.00 -5.53 -0.59
C ALA A 48 -5.28 -4.37 -1.32
N MET A 49 -5.13 -3.21 -0.67
CA MET A 49 -4.37 -2.08 -1.22
C MET A 49 -2.88 -2.41 -1.36
N ILE A 50 -2.27 -3.03 -0.34
CA ILE A 50 -0.87 -3.46 -0.39
C ILE A 50 -0.65 -4.45 -1.53
N GLN A 51 -1.54 -5.43 -1.70
CA GLN A 51 -1.46 -6.38 -2.81
C GLN A 51 -1.57 -5.71 -4.18
N ALA A 52 -2.48 -4.74 -4.33
CA ALA A 52 -2.61 -3.99 -5.57
C ALA A 52 -1.34 -3.21 -5.91
N ILE A 53 -0.72 -2.59 -4.90
CA ILE A 53 0.56 -1.86 -5.06
C ILE A 53 1.68 -2.82 -5.47
N ASP A 54 1.83 -3.96 -4.79
CA ASP A 54 2.85 -4.96 -5.11
C ASP A 54 2.73 -5.45 -6.57
N LYS A 55 1.49 -5.69 -7.03
CA LYS A 55 1.22 -6.07 -8.42
C LYS A 55 1.67 -5.00 -9.42
N ILE A 56 1.38 -3.73 -9.16
CA ILE A 56 1.80 -2.61 -10.03
C ILE A 56 3.33 -2.50 -10.07
N LEU A 57 3.99 -2.53 -8.91
CA LEU A 57 5.45 -2.48 -8.81
C LEU A 57 6.10 -3.64 -9.55
N LYS A 58 5.58 -4.86 -9.38
CA LYS A 58 6.08 -6.06 -10.08
C LYS A 58 5.95 -5.92 -11.59
N THR A 59 4.80 -5.47 -12.09
CA THR A 59 4.60 -5.26 -13.53
C THR A 59 5.56 -4.21 -14.10
N ARG A 60 5.76 -3.08 -13.40
CA ARG A 60 6.71 -2.05 -13.84
C ARG A 60 8.15 -2.53 -13.81
N ARG A 61 8.53 -3.31 -12.80
CA ARG A 61 9.88 -3.89 -12.69
C ARG A 61 10.16 -4.87 -13.82
N ILE A 62 9.17 -5.70 -14.20
CA ILE A 62 9.29 -6.63 -15.33
C ILE A 62 9.47 -5.86 -16.65
N MET A 63 8.63 -4.85 -16.92
CA MET A 63 8.77 -4.03 -18.14
C MET A 63 10.15 -3.37 -18.23
N ARG A 64 10.65 -2.80 -17.13
CA ARG A 64 11.97 -2.15 -17.09
C ARG A 64 13.15 -3.13 -17.22
N SER A 65 12.95 -4.40 -16.92
CA SER A 65 14.00 -5.43 -17.07
C SER A 65 14.00 -6.06 -18.47
N LEU A 66 13.02 -5.70 -19.30
CA LEU A 66 12.86 -6.16 -20.68
C LEU A 66 13.34 -5.12 -21.71
N GLU A 67 13.62 -3.88 -21.27
CA GLU A 67 14.46 -2.91 -22.00
C GLU A 67 15.93 -3.35 -21.99
#